data_AF-A0A9D5MUA3-F1
#
_entry.id   AF-A0A9D5MUA3-F1
#
_cell.length_a   1.000
_cell.length_b   1.000
_cell.length_c   1.000
_cell.angle_alpha   90.00
_cell.angle_beta   90.00
_cell.angle_gamma   90.00
#
_symmetry.space_group_name_H-M   'P 1'
#
loop_
_entity.id
_entity.type
_entity.pdbx_description
1 polymer ?
#
loop_
_entity_poly.entity_id
_entity_poly.type
_entity_poly.pdbx_seq_one_letter_code
_entity_poly.pdbx_strand_id
1 'polypeptide(L)'
;MKNEKKNVEKKAAAFNPQKKRIIVGGIIAAAVLLMVVLMFIENSQGKIVISNNTGTKIEYVQVYFVGAEGPLHEGFRVDDLEVGKAQRFPIGENKLLGAEANLEVRFKFEGSEEVFVDSGYFNDTFHGNITVDFTPSEETDIVNLHVKAANGLLKSNLIDCNDEFKINIAEGYEVE
;
A
#
# COMPACT_ATOMS: atom_id res chain seq x y z
N MET A 1 75.36 -22.01 5.27
CA MET A 1 74.03 -21.40 5.08
C MET A 1 72.97 -22.44 5.40
N LYS A 2 72.26 -22.29 6.52
CA LYS A 2 71.11 -23.13 6.90
C LYS A 2 69.86 -22.28 6.72
N ASN A 3 69.00 -22.65 5.76
CA ASN A 3 67.72 -22.00 5.55
C ASN A 3 66.72 -22.50 6.61
N GLU A 4 66.39 -21.66 7.59
CA GLU A 4 65.23 -21.87 8.46
C GLU A 4 63.95 -21.55 7.68
N LYS A 5 63.17 -22.58 7.35
CA LYS A 5 61.77 -22.39 6.94
C LYS A 5 60.93 -22.15 8.20
N LYS A 6 60.55 -20.88 8.46
CA LYS A 6 59.51 -20.56 9.43
C LYS A 6 58.16 -21.06 8.91
N ASN A 7 57.66 -22.13 9.50
CA ASN A 7 56.27 -22.56 9.30
C ASN A 7 55.38 -21.63 10.12
N VAL A 8 54.69 -20.70 9.45
CA VAL A 8 53.67 -19.86 10.09
C VAL A 8 52.40 -20.71 10.16
N GLU A 9 52.19 -21.39 11.27
CA GLU A 9 50.88 -21.96 11.60
C GLU A 9 49.85 -20.84 11.63
N LYS A 10 49.04 -20.75 10.58
CA LYS A 10 47.78 -20.02 10.63
C LYS A 10 46.87 -20.74 11.63
N LYS A 11 46.86 -20.29 12.88
CA LYS A 11 45.81 -20.66 13.85
C LYS A 11 44.48 -20.21 13.28
N ALA A 12 43.75 -21.11 12.62
CA ALA A 12 42.33 -20.92 12.41
C ALA A 12 41.71 -20.74 13.80
N ALA A 13 41.08 -19.59 14.05
CA ALA A 13 40.41 -19.33 15.31
C ALA A 13 39.35 -20.42 15.53
N ALA A 14 39.62 -21.35 16.46
CA ALA A 14 38.66 -22.34 16.87
C ALA A 14 37.49 -21.61 17.54
N PHE A 15 36.40 -21.43 16.81
CA PHE A 15 35.20 -20.78 17.33
C PHE A 15 34.67 -21.58 18.52
N ASN A 16 34.61 -20.94 19.69
CA ASN A 16 34.15 -21.56 20.93
C ASN A 16 32.68 -22.07 20.77
N PRO A 17 32.41 -23.36 21.00
CA PRO A 17 31.08 -23.95 20.82
C PRO A 17 29.99 -23.34 21.71
N GLN A 18 30.33 -22.80 22.89
CA GLN A 18 29.38 -22.05 23.73
C GLN A 18 29.01 -20.70 23.11
N LYS A 19 29.98 -19.96 22.56
CA LYS A 19 29.71 -18.72 21.84
C LYS A 19 28.84 -18.96 20.60
N LYS A 20 29.08 -20.07 19.88
CA LYS A 20 28.24 -20.49 18.75
C LYS A 20 26.78 -20.76 19.19
N ARG A 21 26.57 -21.45 20.32
CA ARG A 21 25.23 -21.70 20.86
C ARG A 21 24.48 -20.42 21.25
N ILE A 22 25.17 -19.46 21.86
CA ILE A 22 24.58 -18.16 22.24
C ILE A 22 24.21 -17.35 20.99
N ILE A 23 25.10 -17.28 19.99
CA ILE A 23 24.83 -16.58 18.73
C ILE A 23 23.65 -17.22 17.99
N VAL A 24 23.65 -18.55 17.85
CA VAL A 24 22.55 -19.28 17.18
C VAL A 24 21.24 -19.12 17.94
N GLY A 25 21.26 -19.22 19.28
CA GLY A 25 20.08 -18.98 20.11
C GLY A 25 19.52 -17.57 19.97
N GLY A 26 20.41 -16.56 19.90
CA GLY A 26 20.03 -15.18 19.62
C GLY A 26 19.38 -14.99 18.25
N ILE A 27 19.92 -15.62 17.21
CA ILE A 27 19.34 -15.57 15.85
C ILE A 27 17.94 -16.20 15.83
N ILE A 28 17.76 -17.36 16.48
CA ILE A 28 16.46 -18.03 16.54
C ILE A 28 15.45 -17.17 17.29
N ALA A 29 15.83 -16.59 18.44
CA ALA A 29 14.95 -15.70 19.21
C ALA A 29 14.53 -14.46 18.40
N ALA A 30 15.48 -13.85 17.67
CA ALA A 30 15.17 -12.71 16.80
C ALA A 30 14.23 -13.08 15.65
N ALA A 31 14.41 -14.25 15.03
CA ALA A 31 13.54 -14.73 13.96
C ALA A 31 12.10 -14.98 14.46
N VAL A 32 11.94 -15.57 15.65
CA VAL A 32 10.62 -15.77 16.28
C VAL A 32 9.96 -14.44 16.60
N LEU A 33 10.70 -13.48 17.16
CA LEU A 33 10.19 -12.14 17.44
C LEU A 33 9.71 -11.46 16.14
N LEU A 34 10.49 -11.56 15.06
CA LEU A 34 10.11 -11.03 13.75
C LEU A 34 8.83 -11.69 13.23
N MET A 35 8.70 -13.01 13.30
CA MET A 35 7.46 -13.70 12.89
C MET A 35 6.25 -13.23 13.70
N VAL A 36 6.39 -13.06 15.02
CA VAL A 36 5.31 -12.55 15.87
C VAL A 36 4.90 -11.14 15.45
N VAL A 37 5.87 -10.24 15.21
CA VAL A 37 5.59 -8.89 14.72
C VAL A 37 4.86 -8.92 13.37
N LEU A 38 5.31 -9.77 12.45
CA LEU A 38 4.64 -9.94 11.15
C LEU A 38 3.20 -10.43 11.31
N MET A 39 2.95 -11.41 12.18
CA MET A 39 1.59 -11.90 12.46
C MET A 39 0.66 -10.79 12.98
N PHE A 40 1.16 -9.89 13.84
CA PHE A 40 0.35 -8.76 14.32
C PHE A 40 0.02 -7.76 13.22
N ILE A 41 0.94 -7.52 12.28
CA ILE A 41 0.71 -6.63 11.14
C ILE A 41 -0.33 -7.24 10.20
N GLU A 42 -0.18 -8.53 9.86
CA GLU A 42 -1.09 -9.27 8.96
C GLU A 42 -2.49 -9.48 9.56
N ASN A 43 -2.61 -9.57 10.89
CA ASN A 43 -3.91 -9.74 11.57
C ASN A 43 -4.62 -8.42 11.87
N SER A 44 -4.05 -7.27 11.50
CA SER A 44 -4.71 -5.99 11.70
C SER A 44 -5.86 -5.80 10.71
N GLN A 45 -7.00 -5.26 11.17
CA GLN A 45 -8.08 -4.92 10.25
C GLN A 45 -7.63 -3.82 9.29
N GLY A 46 -7.82 -4.08 8.00
CA GLY A 46 -7.59 -3.12 6.94
C GLY A 46 -8.45 -1.87 7.08
N LYS A 47 -7.92 -0.76 6.56
CA LYS A 47 -8.60 0.52 6.50
C LYS A 47 -8.43 1.16 5.14
N ILE A 48 -9.40 1.96 4.75
CA ILE A 48 -9.25 2.93 3.68
C ILE A 48 -8.88 4.29 4.29
N VAL A 49 -7.93 4.97 3.67
CA VAL A 49 -7.55 6.35 3.97
C VAL A 49 -7.71 7.16 2.70
N ILE A 50 -8.53 8.21 2.76
CA ILE A 50 -8.73 9.16 1.66
C ILE A 50 -8.19 10.50 2.14
N SER A 51 -7.19 11.05 1.45
CA SER A 51 -6.54 12.31 1.84
C SER A 51 -6.56 13.35 0.73
N ASN A 52 -6.87 14.59 1.11
CA ASN A 52 -6.79 15.75 0.23
C ASN A 52 -5.60 16.60 0.67
N ASN A 53 -4.47 16.44 0.00
CA ASN A 53 -3.28 17.27 0.20
C ASN A 53 -3.13 18.32 -0.90
N THR A 54 -4.16 18.53 -1.71
CA THR A 54 -4.17 19.54 -2.79
C THR A 54 -4.43 20.94 -2.24
N GLY A 55 -4.44 21.96 -3.11
CA GLY A 55 -4.84 23.33 -2.77
C GLY A 55 -6.35 23.59 -2.83
N THR A 56 -7.17 22.60 -3.21
CA THR A 56 -8.60 22.78 -3.51
C THR A 56 -9.45 21.81 -2.70
N LYS A 57 -10.60 22.27 -2.20
CA LYS A 57 -11.55 21.40 -1.51
C LYS A 57 -12.10 20.34 -2.47
N ILE A 58 -12.31 19.13 -1.95
CA ILE A 58 -13.01 18.07 -2.68
C ILE A 58 -14.45 18.02 -2.15
N GLU A 59 -15.44 18.27 -3.02
CA GLU A 59 -16.87 18.20 -2.66
C GLU A 59 -17.22 16.79 -2.19
N TYR A 60 -16.75 15.78 -2.90
CA TYR A 60 -16.83 14.40 -2.42
C TYR A 60 -15.81 13.48 -3.07
N VAL A 61 -15.52 12.37 -2.38
CA VAL A 61 -14.82 11.20 -2.93
C VAL A 61 -15.64 9.95 -2.57
N GLN A 62 -15.85 9.07 -3.54
CA GLN A 62 -16.48 7.77 -3.37
C GLN A 62 -15.58 6.69 -3.95
N VAL A 63 -15.35 5.64 -3.16
CA VAL A 63 -14.44 4.54 -3.51
C VAL A 63 -15.17 3.21 -3.36
N TYR A 64 -15.18 2.39 -4.41
CA TYR A 64 -15.77 1.05 -4.34
C TYR A 64 -15.14 0.06 -5.32
N PHE A 65 -15.26 -1.23 -5.01
CA PHE A 65 -14.92 -2.28 -5.96
C PHE A 65 -16.01 -2.40 -7.03
N VAL A 66 -15.58 -2.50 -8.29
CA VAL A 66 -16.44 -2.69 -9.47
C VAL A 66 -16.02 -3.97 -10.17
N GLY A 67 -17.00 -4.84 -10.45
CA GLY A 67 -16.80 -6.00 -11.32
C GLY A 67 -17.51 -5.81 -12.66
N ALA A 68 -17.55 -6.87 -13.47
CA ALA A 68 -18.16 -6.83 -14.81
C ALA A 68 -19.66 -6.42 -14.82
N GLU A 69 -20.38 -6.64 -13.73
CA GLU A 69 -21.80 -6.30 -13.59
C GLU A 69 -22.05 -4.94 -12.91
N GLY A 70 -20.99 -4.22 -12.54
CA GLY A 70 -21.05 -2.93 -11.85
C GLY A 70 -20.54 -2.97 -10.41
N PRO A 71 -20.92 -2.00 -9.57
CA PRO A 71 -20.46 -1.88 -8.19
C PRO A 71 -20.80 -3.12 -7.36
N LEU A 72 -19.82 -3.63 -6.63
CA LEU A 72 -19.97 -4.81 -5.77
C LEU A 72 -20.53 -4.48 -4.38
N HIS A 73 -20.51 -3.19 -4.00
CA HIS A 73 -21.07 -2.66 -2.76
C HIS A 73 -21.24 -1.13 -2.85
N GLU A 74 -21.91 -0.51 -1.87
CA GLU A 74 -22.18 0.95 -1.85
C GLU A 74 -20.91 1.82 -1.80
N GLY A 75 -19.83 1.30 -1.22
CA GLY A 75 -18.55 2.00 -1.17
C GLY A 75 -18.32 2.83 0.07
N PHE A 76 -17.20 3.55 0.04
CA PHE A 76 -16.79 4.47 1.08
C PHE A 76 -16.88 5.88 0.53
N ARG A 77 -17.73 6.70 1.15
CA ARG A 77 -17.96 8.07 0.71
C ARG A 77 -17.49 9.06 1.77
N VAL A 78 -16.80 10.09 1.30
CA VAL A 78 -16.43 11.28 2.06
C VAL A 78 -17.04 12.46 1.35
N ASP A 79 -17.85 13.24 2.07
CA ASP A 79 -18.33 14.53 1.60
C ASP A 79 -17.51 15.65 2.27
N ASP A 80 -17.38 16.78 1.59
CA ASP A 80 -16.73 17.99 2.08
C ASP A 80 -15.29 17.77 2.61
N LEU A 81 -14.44 17.12 1.82
CA LEU A 81 -13.06 16.85 2.23
C LEU A 81 -12.18 18.10 2.04
N GLU A 82 -12.05 18.85 3.13
CA GLU A 82 -11.25 20.08 3.23
C GLU A 82 -9.75 19.85 2.98
N VAL A 83 -9.06 20.92 2.58
CA VAL A 83 -7.61 20.92 2.31
C VAL A 83 -6.79 20.47 3.53
N GLY A 84 -5.84 19.57 3.30
CA GLY A 84 -4.95 19.00 4.31
C GLY A 84 -5.64 18.01 5.26
N LYS A 85 -6.86 17.56 4.93
CA LYS A 85 -7.60 16.58 5.75
C LYS A 85 -7.55 15.19 5.14
N ALA A 86 -7.78 14.21 6.02
CA ALA A 86 -7.93 12.83 5.63
C ALA A 86 -9.05 12.18 6.44
N GLN A 87 -9.81 11.31 5.78
CA GLN A 87 -10.84 10.49 6.40
C GLN A 87 -10.41 9.02 6.38
N ARG A 88 -10.83 8.27 7.42
CA ARG A 88 -10.49 6.85 7.56
C ARG A 88 -11.75 6.03 7.79
N PHE A 89 -11.84 4.88 7.14
CA PHE A 89 -12.91 3.92 7.37
C PHE A 89 -12.35 2.52 7.56
N PRO A 90 -12.94 1.69 8.44
CA PRO A 90 -12.66 0.26 8.45
C PRO A 90 -13.18 -0.35 7.15
N ILE A 91 -12.38 -1.18 6.48
CA ILE A 91 -12.79 -1.77 5.19
C ILE A 91 -13.46 -3.14 5.32
N GLY A 92 -13.15 -3.87 6.40
CA GLY A 92 -13.62 -5.24 6.58
C GLY A 92 -13.02 -6.21 5.55
N GLU A 93 -13.68 -7.35 5.38
CA GLU A 93 -13.32 -8.37 4.38
C GLU A 93 -14.20 -8.21 3.13
N ASN A 94 -13.58 -8.22 1.95
CA ASN A 94 -14.21 -8.10 0.65
C ASN A 94 -13.88 -9.34 -0.19
N LYS A 95 -14.88 -10.13 -0.56
CA LYS A 95 -14.70 -11.39 -1.31
C LYS A 95 -14.76 -11.11 -2.81
N LEU A 96 -13.60 -10.92 -3.43
CA LEU A 96 -13.48 -10.51 -4.85
C LEU A 96 -12.94 -11.64 -5.75
N LEU A 97 -12.77 -12.85 -5.21
CA LEU A 97 -12.31 -14.00 -5.99
C LEU A 97 -13.31 -14.33 -7.11
N GLY A 98 -12.81 -14.37 -8.34
CA GLY A 98 -13.58 -14.57 -9.57
C GLY A 98 -14.27 -13.32 -10.11
N ALA A 99 -14.17 -12.18 -9.42
CA ALA A 99 -14.84 -10.94 -9.84
C ALA A 99 -14.03 -10.13 -10.86
N GLU A 100 -12.70 -10.34 -10.92
CA GLU A 100 -11.77 -9.55 -11.74
C GLU A 100 -12.01 -8.04 -11.58
N ALA A 101 -12.15 -7.61 -10.33
CA ALA A 101 -12.62 -6.27 -10.00
C ALA A 101 -11.53 -5.21 -10.11
N ASN A 102 -11.94 -3.97 -10.34
CA ASN A 102 -11.13 -2.76 -10.18
C ASN A 102 -11.60 -1.99 -8.94
N LEU A 103 -10.77 -1.07 -8.47
CA LEU A 103 -11.17 -0.07 -7.48
C LEU A 103 -11.50 1.23 -8.19
N GLU A 104 -12.79 1.55 -8.32
CA GLU A 104 -13.22 2.81 -8.89
C GLU A 104 -13.12 3.91 -7.82
N VAL A 105 -12.45 5.00 -8.17
CA VAL A 105 -12.36 6.22 -7.36
C VAL A 105 -13.06 7.35 -8.11
N ARG A 106 -14.25 7.71 -7.65
CA ARG A 106 -15.08 8.80 -8.19
C ARG A 106 -14.97 10.01 -7.27
N PHE A 107 -14.72 11.19 -7.83
CA PHE A 107 -14.50 12.38 -7.04
C PHE A 107 -14.88 13.65 -7.79
N LYS A 108 -15.09 14.73 -7.04
CA LYS A 108 -15.41 16.04 -7.60
C LYS A 108 -14.76 17.13 -6.77
N PHE A 109 -13.89 17.93 -7.38
CA PHE A 109 -13.34 19.12 -6.73
C PHE A 109 -14.38 20.25 -6.74
N GLU A 110 -14.26 21.17 -5.78
CA GLU A 110 -15.11 22.36 -5.73
C GLU A 110 -15.00 23.17 -7.03
N GLY A 111 -16.14 23.39 -7.69
CA GLY A 111 -16.20 24.14 -8.94
C GLY A 111 -15.74 23.38 -10.20
N SER A 112 -15.52 22.08 -10.10
CA SER A 112 -15.16 21.20 -11.23
C SER A 112 -16.27 20.22 -11.61
N GLU A 113 -16.14 19.58 -12.77
CA GLU A 113 -16.94 18.41 -13.13
C GLU A 113 -16.45 17.16 -12.38
N GLU A 114 -17.34 16.17 -12.28
CA GLU A 114 -17.04 14.88 -11.66
C GLU A 114 -16.11 14.04 -12.54
N VAL A 115 -15.13 13.39 -11.92
CA VAL A 115 -14.16 12.51 -12.57
C VAL A 115 -14.14 11.16 -11.86
N PHE A 116 -13.85 10.09 -12.59
CA PHE A 116 -13.54 8.79 -11.99
C PHE A 116 -12.34 8.14 -12.67
N VAL A 117 -11.64 7.30 -11.93
CA VAL A 117 -10.58 6.41 -12.43
C VAL A 117 -10.79 5.00 -11.92
N ASP A 118 -10.39 4.02 -12.71
CA ASP A 118 -10.34 2.61 -12.31
C ASP A 118 -8.91 2.23 -11.99
N SER A 119 -8.66 1.82 -10.74
CA SER A 119 -7.32 1.46 -10.27
C SER A 119 -7.22 -0.02 -9.89
N GLY A 120 -6.07 -0.59 -10.25
CA GLY A 120 -5.63 -1.90 -9.82
C GLY A 120 -6.45 -3.05 -10.37
N TYR A 121 -6.09 -4.25 -9.93
CA TYR A 121 -6.74 -5.50 -10.26
C TYR A 121 -6.93 -6.31 -8.98
N PHE A 122 -8.14 -6.81 -8.77
CA PHE A 122 -8.52 -7.54 -7.56
C PHE A 122 -9.29 -8.82 -7.94
N ASN A 123 -8.68 -9.96 -7.68
CA ASN A 123 -9.26 -11.27 -7.94
C ASN A 123 -9.02 -12.26 -6.80
N ASP A 124 -9.13 -11.77 -5.56
CA ASP A 124 -8.91 -12.53 -4.32
C ASP A 124 -9.69 -11.87 -3.17
N THR A 125 -9.65 -12.45 -1.98
CA THR A 125 -10.24 -11.83 -0.79
C THR A 125 -9.39 -10.64 -0.34
N PHE A 126 -9.95 -9.43 -0.37
CA PHE A 126 -9.28 -8.20 0.06
C PHE A 126 -9.67 -7.83 1.50
N HIS A 127 -8.70 -7.62 2.37
CA HIS A 127 -8.91 -7.25 3.78
C HIS A 127 -7.86 -6.26 4.32
N GLY A 128 -6.97 -5.76 3.47
CA GLY A 128 -5.89 -4.86 3.89
C GLY A 128 -6.18 -3.38 3.69
N ASN A 129 -5.12 -2.61 3.44
CA ASN A 129 -5.19 -1.16 3.43
C ASN A 129 -5.40 -0.62 2.02
N ILE A 130 -6.22 0.42 1.90
CA ILE A 130 -6.36 1.26 0.70
C ILE A 130 -5.94 2.68 1.06
N THR A 131 -5.12 3.30 0.22
CA THR A 131 -4.79 4.72 0.29
C THR A 131 -5.17 5.40 -1.01
N VAL A 132 -5.95 6.48 -0.91
CA VAL A 132 -6.35 7.35 -2.01
C VAL A 132 -5.88 8.75 -1.66
N ASP A 133 -4.78 9.17 -2.29
CA ASP A 133 -4.07 10.39 -1.92
C ASP A 133 -4.06 11.39 -3.08
N PHE A 134 -4.76 12.50 -2.91
CA PHE A 134 -4.74 13.63 -3.84
C PHE A 134 -3.63 14.60 -3.44
N THR A 135 -2.74 14.95 -4.35
CA THR A 135 -1.58 15.83 -4.11
C THR A 135 -1.41 16.85 -5.24
N PRO A 136 -0.79 18.02 -4.98
CA PRO A 136 -0.57 19.03 -6.01
C PRO A 136 0.38 18.52 -7.10
N SER A 137 0.15 18.94 -8.34
CA SER A 137 1.13 18.87 -9.42
C SER A 137 1.92 20.18 -9.54
N GLU A 138 3.03 20.15 -10.27
CA GLU A 138 3.73 21.37 -10.71
C GLU A 138 2.99 22.10 -11.83
N GLU A 139 2.08 21.41 -12.52
CA GLU A 139 1.28 21.92 -13.62
C GLU A 139 -0.01 22.58 -13.09
N THR A 140 -0.37 23.74 -13.64
CA THR A 140 -1.61 24.45 -13.28
C THR A 140 -2.83 23.59 -13.57
N ASP A 141 -3.81 23.58 -12.66
CA ASP A 141 -5.06 22.81 -12.76
C ASP A 141 -4.87 21.28 -12.86
N ILE A 142 -3.67 20.77 -12.63
CA ILE A 142 -3.40 19.33 -12.55
C ILE A 142 -3.19 18.92 -11.09
N VAL A 143 -3.81 17.82 -10.69
CA VAL A 143 -3.55 17.15 -9.41
C VAL A 143 -3.08 15.73 -9.65
N ASN A 144 -2.20 15.22 -8.79
CA ASN A 144 -1.80 13.82 -8.82
C ASN A 144 -2.71 13.03 -7.87
N LEU A 145 -3.27 11.94 -8.36
CA LEU A 145 -4.04 10.97 -7.59
C LEU A 145 -3.23 9.68 -7.50
N HIS A 146 -2.83 9.30 -6.28
CA HIS A 146 -2.20 8.02 -6.02
C HIS A 146 -3.20 7.07 -5.36
N VAL A 147 -3.42 5.91 -5.98
CA VAL A 147 -4.29 4.86 -5.46
C VAL A 147 -3.47 3.60 -5.22
N LYS A 148 -3.47 3.13 -3.98
CA LYS A 148 -2.71 1.95 -3.59
C LYS A 148 -3.50 1.06 -2.67
N ALA A 149 -3.49 -0.24 -2.94
CA ALA A 149 -4.14 -1.24 -2.11
C ALA A 149 -3.24 -2.46 -1.88
N ALA A 150 -3.22 -2.96 -0.65
CA ALA A 150 -2.47 -4.18 -0.31
C ALA A 150 -3.07 -4.89 0.91
N ASN A 151 -3.16 -6.22 0.85
CA ASN A 151 -3.64 -7.06 1.96
C ASN A 151 -2.72 -7.10 3.18
N GLY A 152 -1.43 -6.85 2.98
CA GLY A 152 -0.44 -6.99 4.04
C GLY A 152 0.96 -6.70 3.51
N LEU A 153 1.98 -7.21 4.21
CA LEU A 153 3.37 -7.09 3.77
C LEU A 153 3.65 -8.04 2.58
N LEU A 154 2.98 -9.18 2.55
CA LEU A 154 3.10 -10.15 1.47
C LEU A 154 2.18 -9.76 0.32
N LYS A 155 2.77 -9.56 -0.86
CA LYS A 155 2.01 -9.30 -2.09
C LYS A 155 1.25 -10.56 -2.52
N SER A 156 -0.03 -10.40 -2.82
CA SER A 156 -0.80 -11.40 -3.58
C SER A 156 -0.55 -11.20 -5.07
N ASN A 157 -0.45 -12.28 -5.84
CA ASN A 157 -0.38 -12.19 -7.31
C ASN A 157 -1.75 -11.91 -7.95
N LEU A 158 -2.81 -11.94 -7.15
CA LEU A 158 -4.19 -11.72 -7.56
C LEU A 158 -4.70 -10.35 -7.12
N ILE A 159 -3.85 -9.54 -6.50
CA ILE A 159 -4.14 -8.16 -6.08
C ILE A 159 -2.95 -7.30 -6.44
N ASP A 160 -3.13 -6.38 -7.39
CA ASP A 160 -2.12 -5.40 -7.78
C ASP A 160 -2.76 -4.02 -7.90
N CYS A 161 -2.33 -3.07 -7.09
CA CYS A 161 -2.89 -1.72 -7.06
C CYS A 161 -1.87 -0.77 -6.46
N ASN A 162 -1.22 0.01 -7.32
CA ASN A 162 -0.32 1.09 -6.97
C ASN A 162 -0.19 2.00 -8.18
N ASP A 163 -1.29 2.68 -8.50
CA ASP A 163 -1.44 3.47 -9.71
C ASP A 163 -1.38 4.96 -9.39
N GLU A 164 -0.78 5.72 -10.30
CA GLU A 164 -0.69 7.16 -10.23
C GLU A 164 -1.39 7.75 -11.45
N PHE A 165 -2.30 8.69 -11.23
CA PHE A 165 -3.08 9.36 -12.25
C PHE A 165 -2.81 10.87 -12.17
N LYS A 166 -2.77 11.55 -13.31
CA LYS A 166 -2.81 13.01 -13.37
C LYS A 166 -4.21 13.43 -13.76
N ILE A 167 -4.83 14.33 -13.00
CA ILE A 167 -6.20 14.74 -13.23
C ILE A 167 -6.23 16.24 -13.53
N ASN A 168 -6.79 16.62 -14.67
CA ASN A 168 -7.12 18.01 -14.96
C ASN A 168 -8.44 18.36 -14.25
N ILE A 169 -8.36 19.17 -13.20
CA ILE A 169 -9.53 19.54 -12.39
C ILE A 169 -10.37 20.65 -13.04
N ALA A 170 -9.82 21.40 -13.99
CA ALA A 170 -10.58 22.41 -14.72
C ALA A 170 -11.44 21.80 -15.82
N GLU A 171 -10.90 20.79 -16.51
CA GLU A 171 -11.55 20.16 -17.66
C GLU A 171 -12.22 18.81 -17.33
N GLY A 172 -11.93 18.23 -16.16
CA GLY A 172 -12.64 17.06 -15.63
C GLY A 172 -12.24 15.73 -16.28
N TYR A 173 -10.96 15.50 -16.54
CA TYR A 173 -10.49 14.23 -17.11
C TYR A 173 -9.04 13.86 -16.71
N GLU A 174 -8.68 12.60 -16.89
CA GLU A 174 -7.32 12.07 -16.68
C GLU A 174 -6.38 12.47 -17.84
N VAL A 175 -5.20 13.00 -17.50
CA VAL A 175 -4.15 13.39 -18.44
C VAL A 175 -3.12 12.26 -18.55
N GLU A 176 -2.80 11.86 -19.78
CA GLU A 176 -1.73 10.88 -20.08
C GLU A 176 -0.32 11.38 -19.73
#